data_AF-A0A0N5CSN0-F1
#
_entry.id   AF-A0A0N5CSN0-F1
#
_cell.length_a   1.000
_cell.length_b   1.000
_cell.length_c   1.000
_cell.angle_alpha   90.00
_cell.angle_beta   90.00
_cell.angle_gamma   90.00
#
_symmetry.space_group_name_H-M   'P 1'
#
loop_
_entity.id
_entity.type
_entity.pdbx_description
1 polymer ?
#
loop_
_entity_poly.entity_id
_entity_poly.type
_entity_poly.pdbx_seq_one_letter_code
_entity_poly.pdbx_strand_id
1 'polypeptide(L)'
;MIEIVEDRKMMGIREVVRVNSLQSCIKHCGTCSGLVHYPDNVCVIFNHYKRIVLSSFGATCCSAVNGKMQMKCVHCDGANSDQTAVEGLTNILNVWTRNPVTNSTYKIIPYDCQQTPITYEEQCEQESGHLASIHSAEDDAFISGLAIRSCVCKHIGLYSTSSDNKVFYWRDGTPVDYINWKKDEPYGKGPLCAYIWKKNGWMSGKCNNTNECCAVCQKT
;
A
#
# COMPACT_ATOMS: atom_id res chain seq x y z
N MET A 1 -37.21 20.75 11.72
CA MET A 1 -36.19 20.58 10.67
C MET A 1 -34.96 20.06 11.40
N ILE A 2 -34.74 18.75 11.33
CA ILE A 2 -33.75 18.06 12.18
C ILE A 2 -32.41 18.16 11.46
N GLU A 3 -31.43 18.81 12.10
CA GLU A 3 -30.06 18.90 11.61
C GLU A 3 -29.47 17.49 11.46
N ILE A 4 -29.03 17.19 10.24
CA ILE A 4 -28.24 16.00 9.94
C ILE A 4 -26.82 16.29 10.42
N VAL A 5 -26.50 15.92 11.66
CA VAL A 5 -25.12 15.75 12.10
C VAL A 5 -24.70 14.32 11.74
N GLU A 6 -24.24 14.12 10.51
CA GLU A 6 -23.47 12.93 10.15
C GLU A 6 -22.10 13.00 10.85
N ASP A 7 -22.02 12.44 12.06
CA ASP A 7 -20.76 12.26 12.76
C ASP A 7 -19.88 11.26 11.96
N ARG A 8 -19.03 11.85 11.10
CA ARG A 8 -18.00 11.20 10.29
C ARG A 8 -16.84 10.68 11.15
N LYS A 9 -17.10 9.97 12.24
CA LYS A 9 -16.05 9.23 12.96
C LYS A 9 -15.43 8.21 12.01
N MET A 10 -14.15 8.45 11.71
CA MET A 10 -13.30 7.76 10.77
C MET A 10 -12.96 6.35 11.26
N MET A 11 -12.59 5.47 10.32
CA MET A 11 -11.90 4.21 10.64
C MET A 11 -10.63 4.54 11.44
N GLY A 12 -10.54 4.06 12.68
CA GLY A 12 -9.36 4.20 13.52
C GLY A 12 -8.72 2.84 13.73
N ILE A 13 -7.54 2.63 13.14
CA ILE A 13 -6.63 1.57 13.57
C ILE A 13 -6.32 1.86 15.03
N ARG A 14 -6.68 0.93 15.91
CA ARG A 14 -6.34 0.99 17.34
C ARG A 14 -4.86 0.70 17.54
N GLU A 15 -4.39 -0.34 16.86
CA GLU A 15 -3.06 -0.90 17.10
C GLU A 15 -2.62 -1.75 15.90
N VAL A 16 -1.31 -1.74 15.63
CA VAL A 16 -0.63 -2.68 14.75
C VAL A 16 0.41 -3.40 15.61
N VAL A 17 0.32 -4.72 15.71
CA VAL A 17 1.16 -5.53 16.59
C VAL A 17 1.63 -6.79 15.88
N ARG A 18 2.87 -7.21 16.12
CA ARG A 18 3.36 -8.53 15.68
C ARG A 18 2.91 -9.58 16.67
N VAL A 19 2.28 -10.64 16.17
CA VAL A 19 1.82 -11.79 16.95
C VAL A 19 2.53 -13.05 16.46
N ASN A 20 2.08 -14.23 16.89
CA ASN A 20 2.58 -15.52 16.41
C ASN A 20 1.46 -16.41 15.83
N SER A 21 0.21 -15.95 15.88
CA SER A 21 -0.97 -16.66 15.40
C SER A 21 -2.19 -15.73 15.36
N LEU A 22 -3.19 -16.13 14.57
CA LEU A 22 -4.51 -15.49 14.55
C LEU A 22 -5.15 -15.47 15.95
N GLN A 23 -4.99 -16.53 16.74
CA GLN A 23 -5.58 -16.60 18.07
C GLN A 23 -4.97 -15.57 19.02
N SER A 24 -3.66 -15.33 18.92
CA SER A 24 -2.97 -14.26 19.66
C SER A 24 -3.47 -12.88 19.24
N CYS A 25 -3.76 -12.67 17.96
CA CYS A 25 -4.36 -11.44 17.43
C CYS A 25 -5.79 -11.23 17.95
N ILE A 26 -6.63 -12.26 17.96
CA ILE A 26 -7.98 -12.23 18.55
C ILE A 26 -7.92 -11.90 20.04
N LYS A 27 -6.97 -12.50 20.77
CA LYS A 27 -6.76 -12.20 22.19
C LYS A 27 -6.35 -10.75 22.42
N HIS A 28 -5.47 -10.19 21.58
CA HIS A 28 -5.09 -8.78 21.65
C HIS A 28 -6.27 -7.86 21.32
N CYS A 29 -7.09 -8.22 20.33
CA CYS A 29 -8.28 -7.47 19.96
C CYS A 29 -9.21 -7.22 21.15
N GLY A 30 -9.52 -8.24 21.97
CA GLY A 30 -10.40 -8.07 23.13
C GLY A 30 -11.79 -7.56 22.70
N THR A 31 -12.15 -6.33 23.09
CA THR A 31 -13.42 -5.65 22.72
C THR A 31 -13.32 -4.80 21.45
N CYS A 32 -12.62 -5.27 20.42
CA CYS A 32 -12.48 -4.53 19.16
C CYS A 32 -13.67 -4.73 18.22
N SER A 33 -13.83 -3.82 17.25
CA SER A 33 -14.85 -3.93 16.19
C SER A 33 -14.46 -4.93 15.09
N GLY A 34 -13.15 -5.12 14.88
CA GLY A 34 -12.59 -5.98 13.86
C GLY A 34 -11.07 -6.05 13.93
N LEU A 35 -10.48 -7.03 13.26
CA LEU A 35 -9.04 -7.17 13.09
C LEU A 35 -8.65 -7.74 11.72
N VAL A 36 -7.39 -7.56 11.34
CA VAL A 36 -6.74 -8.24 10.21
C VAL A 36 -5.52 -8.97 10.74
N HIS A 37 -5.35 -10.23 10.37
CA HIS A 37 -4.14 -10.99 10.65
C HIS A 37 -3.47 -11.41 9.35
N TYR A 38 -2.27 -10.91 9.10
CA TYR A 38 -1.48 -11.19 7.90
C TYR A 38 -0.61 -12.44 8.05
N PRO A 39 -0.20 -13.07 6.92
CA PRO A 39 0.72 -14.22 6.93
C PRO A 39 2.09 -13.94 7.57
N ASP A 40 2.56 -12.70 7.55
CA ASP A 40 3.83 -12.27 8.17
C ASP A 40 3.71 -11.99 9.68
N ASN A 41 2.62 -12.47 10.29
CA ASN A 41 2.23 -12.32 11.69
C ASN A 41 1.95 -10.88 12.13
N VAL A 42 1.65 -9.97 11.20
CA VAL A 42 1.16 -8.64 11.54
C VAL A 42 -0.34 -8.71 11.86
N CYS A 43 -0.74 -8.16 13.00
CA CYS A 43 -2.12 -8.04 13.47
C CYS A 43 -2.51 -6.56 13.52
N VAL A 44 -3.59 -6.19 12.85
CA VAL A 44 -4.13 -4.83 12.86
C VAL A 44 -5.52 -4.83 13.49
N ILE A 45 -5.72 -4.01 14.51
CA ILE A 45 -6.95 -4.02 15.32
C ILE A 45 -7.70 -2.71 15.11
N PHE A 46 -9.03 -2.77 15.01
CA PHE A 46 -9.89 -1.61 14.73
C PHE A 46 -10.87 -1.31 15.87
N ASN A 47 -11.00 -0.04 16.24
CA ASN A 47 -11.94 0.41 17.28
C ASN A 47 -13.38 0.61 16.78
N HIS A 48 -13.57 1.00 15.51
CA HIS A 48 -14.88 1.37 14.98
C HIS A 48 -15.28 0.55 13.75
N TYR A 49 -16.53 0.10 13.75
CA TYR A 49 -17.18 -0.61 12.65
C TYR A 49 -17.82 0.39 11.67
N LYS A 50 -17.04 0.84 10.67
CA LYS A 50 -17.62 1.30 9.40
C LYS A 50 -17.15 0.33 8.34
N ARG A 51 -18.12 -0.31 7.68
CA ARG A 51 -18.01 -1.29 6.57
C ARG A 51 -16.56 -1.48 6.16
N ILE A 52 -15.94 -2.44 6.83
CA ILE A 52 -14.52 -2.72 6.77
C ILE A 52 -14.22 -3.15 5.33
N VAL A 53 -13.61 -2.26 4.55
CA VAL A 53 -12.96 -2.60 3.27
C VAL A 53 -11.55 -3.02 3.63
N LEU A 54 -11.31 -4.32 3.67
CA LEU A 54 -9.98 -4.92 3.83
C LEU A 54 -9.77 -5.80 2.63
N SER A 55 -9.16 -5.27 1.57
CA SER A 55 -8.42 -6.16 0.70
C SER A 55 -7.08 -6.37 1.37
N SER A 56 -6.76 -7.58 1.74
CA SER A 56 -5.44 -7.90 2.23
C SER A 56 -5.21 -9.33 1.79
N PHE A 57 -4.74 -9.50 0.57
CA PHE A 57 -4.57 -10.82 -0.03
C PHE A 57 -3.71 -11.69 0.88
N GLY A 58 -4.20 -12.89 1.18
CA GLY A 58 -3.55 -13.80 2.14
C GLY A 58 -3.91 -13.55 3.60
N ALA A 59 -4.56 -12.44 3.95
CA ALA A 59 -4.88 -12.11 5.33
C ALA A 59 -6.22 -12.73 5.77
N THR A 60 -6.35 -12.88 7.08
CA THR A 60 -7.60 -13.25 7.74
C THR A 60 -8.25 -12.01 8.35
N CYS A 61 -9.44 -11.69 7.87
CA CYS A 61 -10.24 -10.56 8.33
C CYS A 61 -11.25 -11.08 9.33
N CYS A 62 -11.31 -10.50 10.53
CA CYS A 62 -12.31 -10.88 11.51
C CYS A 62 -13.14 -9.68 11.95
N SER A 63 -14.45 -9.88 12.10
CA SER A 63 -15.39 -8.88 12.61
C SER A 63 -16.09 -9.38 13.87
N ALA A 64 -16.32 -8.47 14.83
CA ALA A 64 -17.11 -8.79 16.01
C ALA A 64 -18.56 -9.16 15.62
N VAL A 65 -19.10 -10.21 16.23
CA VAL A 65 -20.51 -10.58 16.06
C VAL A 65 -21.32 -9.83 17.11
N ASN A 66 -22.39 -9.13 16.69
CA ASN A 66 -23.25 -8.34 17.59
C ASN A 66 -23.60 -9.11 18.87
N GLY A 67 -23.20 -8.54 20.01
CA GLY A 67 -23.56 -9.06 21.34
C GLY A 67 -22.79 -10.29 21.84
N LYS A 68 -21.73 -10.74 21.16
CA LYS A 68 -20.88 -11.86 21.63
C LYS A 68 -19.40 -11.50 21.59
N MET A 69 -18.60 -12.01 22.54
CA MET A 69 -17.12 -11.99 22.52
C MET A 69 -16.53 -12.93 21.44
N GLN A 70 -17.24 -13.13 20.32
CA GLN A 70 -16.84 -14.04 19.25
C GLN A 70 -16.61 -13.24 17.97
N MET A 71 -15.51 -13.58 17.30
CA MET A 71 -15.10 -12.99 16.04
C MET A 71 -15.47 -13.94 14.90
N LYS A 72 -16.13 -13.42 13.86
CA LYS A 72 -16.32 -14.15 12.60
C LYS A 72 -15.16 -13.80 11.67
N CYS A 73 -14.40 -14.80 11.25
CA CYS A 73 -13.22 -14.63 10.40
C CYS A 73 -13.46 -15.14 8.98
N VAL A 74 -12.93 -14.45 7.98
CA VAL A 74 -12.95 -14.81 6.55
C VAL A 74 -11.59 -14.53 5.93
N HIS A 75 -11.27 -15.20 4.83
CA HIS A 75 -10.12 -14.84 4.02
C HIS A 75 -10.42 -13.54 3.25
N CYS A 76 -9.50 -12.58 3.30
CA CYS A 76 -9.68 -11.28 2.67
C CYS A 76 -9.34 -11.33 1.16
N ASP A 77 -9.98 -12.23 0.41
CA ASP A 77 -9.66 -12.49 -1.02
C ASP A 77 -10.32 -11.53 -2.00
N GLY A 78 -11.20 -10.62 -1.54
CA GLY A 78 -11.95 -9.73 -2.43
C GLY A 78 -12.97 -10.43 -3.35
N ALA A 79 -13.03 -11.77 -3.37
CA ALA A 79 -13.83 -12.55 -4.32
C ALA A 79 -15.28 -12.85 -3.90
N ASN A 80 -15.69 -12.50 -2.68
CA ASN A 80 -17.06 -12.71 -2.18
C ASN A 80 -17.68 -11.40 -1.66
N SER A 81 -17.78 -10.40 -2.54
CA SER A 81 -18.62 -9.23 -2.29
C SER A 81 -20.05 -9.51 -2.77
N ASP A 82 -20.93 -9.77 -1.82
CA ASP A 82 -22.30 -9.29 -1.93
C ASP A 82 -22.23 -7.81 -2.38
N GLN A 83 -22.96 -7.43 -3.43
CA GLN A 83 -22.74 -6.26 -4.31
C GLN A 83 -22.85 -4.86 -3.67
N THR A 84 -22.69 -4.75 -2.34
CA THR A 84 -22.64 -3.50 -1.59
C THR A 84 -21.26 -3.16 -1.03
N ALA A 85 -20.23 -3.95 -1.35
CA ALA A 85 -18.84 -3.67 -1.00
C ALA A 85 -18.20 -2.79 -2.07
N VAL A 86 -17.79 -1.59 -1.67
CA VAL A 86 -16.94 -0.72 -2.50
C VAL A 86 -15.58 -1.41 -2.61
N GLU A 87 -15.19 -1.78 -3.83
CA GLU A 87 -13.87 -2.28 -4.17
C GLU A 87 -12.80 -1.29 -3.68
N GLY A 88 -11.84 -1.78 -2.89
CA GLY A 88 -10.72 -0.98 -2.45
C GLY A 88 -9.55 -1.84 -2.04
N LEU A 89 -8.41 -1.64 -2.69
CA LEU A 89 -7.18 -2.33 -2.38
C LEU A 89 -6.56 -1.73 -1.10
N THR A 90 -7.11 -1.99 0.09
CA THR A 90 -6.62 -1.43 1.36
C THR A 90 -5.40 -2.19 1.87
N ASN A 91 -4.24 -1.91 1.28
CA ASN A 91 -3.00 -2.16 1.99
C ASN A 91 -2.98 -1.27 3.22
N ILE A 92 -2.90 -1.89 4.39
CA ILE A 92 -2.72 -1.13 5.62
C ILE A 92 -1.34 -0.47 5.53
N LEU A 93 -1.33 0.86 5.71
CA LEU A 93 -0.13 1.68 5.67
C LEU A 93 0.97 1.07 6.54
N ASN A 94 2.21 1.09 6.06
CA ASN A 94 3.37 0.51 6.74
C ASN A 94 3.31 -1.02 6.98
N VAL A 95 2.45 -1.77 6.28
CA VAL A 95 2.43 -3.25 6.34
C VAL A 95 2.96 -3.85 5.04
N TRP A 96 3.82 -4.86 5.18
CA TRP A 96 4.35 -5.63 4.06
C TRP A 96 3.27 -6.56 3.51
N THR A 97 2.99 -6.44 2.21
CA THR A 97 1.95 -7.19 1.50
C THR A 97 2.58 -7.93 0.34
N ARG A 98 2.41 -9.26 0.31
CA ARG A 98 2.99 -10.13 -0.71
C ARG A 98 2.11 -10.15 -1.97
N ASN A 99 2.71 -9.95 -3.13
CA ASN A 99 2.09 -10.23 -4.42
C ASN A 99 1.98 -11.76 -4.58
N PRO A 100 0.77 -12.33 -4.66
CA PRO A 100 0.60 -13.78 -4.74
C PRO A 100 1.11 -14.38 -6.05
N VAL A 101 1.24 -13.57 -7.10
CA VAL A 101 1.67 -14.01 -8.42
C VAL A 101 3.19 -14.03 -8.53
N THR A 102 3.85 -12.93 -8.15
CA THR A 102 5.30 -12.77 -8.33
C THR A 102 6.11 -13.06 -7.08
N ASN A 103 5.46 -13.34 -5.94
CA ASN A 103 6.08 -13.61 -4.64
C ASN A 103 6.84 -12.40 -4.03
N SER A 104 6.96 -11.28 -4.74
CA SER A 104 7.56 -10.05 -4.21
C SER A 104 6.70 -9.42 -3.13
N THR A 105 7.32 -8.77 -2.15
CA THR A 105 6.61 -8.17 -1.02
C THR A 105 6.74 -6.66 -1.03
N TYR A 106 5.62 -5.95 -0.93
CA TYR A 106 5.52 -4.51 -1.11
C TYR A 106 4.92 -3.82 0.13
N LYS A 107 5.36 -2.60 0.41
CA LYS A 107 4.83 -1.78 1.51
C LYS A 107 4.72 -0.33 1.09
N ILE A 108 3.58 0.29 1.32
CA ILE A 108 3.40 1.73 1.04
C ILE A 108 3.86 2.56 2.23
N ILE A 109 4.65 3.61 1.97
CA ILE A 109 5.17 4.61 2.92
C ILE A 109 5.12 6.00 2.27
N PRO A 110 4.94 7.13 2.97
CA PRO A 110 4.65 7.36 4.38
C PRO A 110 3.13 7.69 4.53
N TYR A 111 2.69 8.14 5.71
CA TYR A 111 1.28 8.54 5.93
C TYR A 111 0.94 9.92 5.35
N ASP A 112 1.89 10.86 5.34
CA ASP A 112 1.67 12.28 5.02
C ASP A 112 2.01 12.63 3.56
N CYS A 113 2.61 11.71 2.80
CA CYS A 113 3.16 11.90 1.47
C CYS A 113 4.07 13.16 1.34
N GLN A 114 4.77 13.56 2.42
CA GLN A 114 5.56 14.81 2.46
C GLN A 114 7.05 14.62 2.17
N GLN A 115 7.52 13.40 1.92
CA GLN A 115 8.94 13.15 1.69
C GLN A 115 9.28 13.11 0.20
N THR A 116 10.57 13.24 -0.09
CA THR A 116 11.11 13.14 -1.44
C THR A 116 11.38 11.68 -1.83
N PRO A 117 11.43 11.33 -3.13
CA PRO A 117 11.92 10.03 -3.61
C PRO A 117 13.22 9.57 -2.96
N ILE A 118 14.16 10.49 -2.76
CA ILE A 118 15.47 10.18 -2.17
C ILE A 118 15.29 9.75 -0.71
N THR A 119 14.50 10.51 0.06
CA THR A 119 14.20 10.17 1.46
C THR A 119 13.41 8.87 1.59
N TYR A 120 12.52 8.57 0.64
CA TYR A 120 11.81 7.29 0.64
C TYR A 120 12.72 6.11 0.40
N GLU A 121 13.69 6.24 -0.49
CA GLU A 121 14.70 5.21 -0.71
C GLU A 121 15.45 4.89 0.58
N GLU A 122 15.96 5.91 1.28
CA GLU A 122 16.66 5.76 2.56
C GLU A 122 15.79 5.03 3.60
N GLN A 123 14.47 5.28 3.62
CA GLN A 123 13.53 4.59 4.51
C GLN A 123 13.31 3.12 4.12
N CYS A 124 13.27 2.80 2.81
CA CYS A 124 13.20 1.43 2.35
C CYS A 124 14.49 0.66 2.71
N GLU A 125 15.66 1.29 2.52
CA GLU A 125 16.98 0.72 2.83
C GLU A 125 17.14 0.41 4.33
N GLN A 126 16.63 1.27 5.21
CA GLN A 126 16.60 1.03 6.66
C GLN A 126 15.84 -0.24 7.04
N GLU A 127 14.91 -0.68 6.19
CA GLU A 127 14.20 -1.94 6.37
C GLU A 127 14.79 -3.08 5.56
N SER A 128 15.96 -2.94 4.94
CA SER A 128 16.56 -3.95 4.03
C SER A 128 15.72 -4.18 2.77
N GLY A 129 15.20 -3.11 2.18
CA GLY A 129 14.55 -3.12 0.87
C GLY A 129 14.93 -1.89 0.07
N HIS A 130 14.28 -1.71 -1.08
CA HIS A 130 14.45 -0.54 -1.95
C HIS A 130 13.08 0.01 -2.33
N LEU A 131 13.03 1.22 -2.91
CA LEU A 131 11.83 1.61 -3.66
C LEU A 131 11.55 0.59 -4.76
N ALA A 132 10.27 0.28 -4.95
CA ALA A 132 9.83 -0.84 -5.77
C ALA A 132 10.34 -0.78 -7.21
N SER A 133 10.90 -1.89 -7.67
CA SER A 133 11.16 -2.21 -9.07
C SER A 133 9.95 -2.95 -9.67
N ILE A 134 9.77 -2.79 -10.97
CA ILE A 134 8.63 -3.37 -11.70
C ILE A 134 9.16 -4.11 -12.92
N HIS A 135 8.94 -5.43 -12.93
CA HIS A 135 9.47 -6.34 -13.96
C HIS A 135 8.36 -7.07 -14.74
N SER A 136 7.09 -6.79 -14.42
CA SER A 136 5.94 -7.46 -15.02
C SER A 136 4.68 -6.59 -14.97
N ALA A 137 3.72 -6.90 -15.83
CA ALA A 137 2.41 -6.24 -15.80
C ALA A 137 1.64 -6.60 -14.50
N GLU A 138 1.89 -7.79 -13.95
CA GLU A 138 1.33 -8.28 -12.70
C GLU A 138 1.83 -7.46 -11.50
N ASP A 139 3.13 -7.15 -11.44
CA ASP A 139 3.67 -6.26 -10.40
C ASP A 139 3.15 -4.84 -10.53
N ASP A 140 3.12 -4.31 -11.76
CA ASP A 140 2.60 -2.97 -12.00
C ASP A 140 1.15 -2.83 -11.57
N ALA A 141 0.30 -3.78 -11.97
CA ALA A 141 -1.11 -3.82 -11.58
C ALA A 141 -1.27 -3.96 -10.06
N PHE A 142 -0.45 -4.80 -9.42
CA PHE A 142 -0.48 -4.97 -7.97
C PHE A 142 -0.12 -3.66 -7.26
N ILE A 143 1.04 -3.06 -7.56
CA ILE A 143 1.57 -1.83 -6.95
C ILE A 143 0.64 -0.63 -7.23
N SER A 144 0.18 -0.48 -8.48
CA SER A 144 -0.81 0.53 -8.89
C SER A 144 -2.12 0.38 -8.12
N GLY A 145 -2.50 -0.87 -7.85
CA GLY A 145 -3.66 -1.24 -7.09
C GLY A 145 -3.60 -0.78 -5.63
N LEU A 146 -2.46 -0.91 -4.96
CA LEU A 146 -2.30 -0.61 -3.53
C LEU A 146 -2.82 0.79 -3.19
N ALA A 147 -3.96 0.93 -2.52
CA ALA A 147 -4.65 2.21 -2.40
C ALA A 147 -4.46 2.85 -1.02
N ILE A 148 -4.17 4.14 -1.01
CA ILE A 148 -4.37 5.01 0.16
C ILE A 148 -5.43 6.03 -0.24
N ARG A 149 -6.45 6.22 0.60
CA ARG A 149 -7.59 7.11 0.32
C ARG A 149 -7.18 8.56 0.02
N SER A 150 -6.00 9.00 0.46
CA SER A 150 -5.46 10.35 0.30
C SER A 150 -4.32 10.46 -0.72
N CYS A 151 -3.85 9.35 -1.31
CA CYS A 151 -2.67 9.38 -2.16
C CYS A 151 -3.01 9.12 -3.63
N VAL A 152 -2.74 10.11 -4.49
CA VAL A 152 -3.03 10.05 -5.93
C VAL A 152 -1.86 9.52 -6.76
N CYS A 153 -0.67 9.38 -6.18
CA CYS A 153 0.54 8.97 -6.88
C CYS A 153 1.57 8.33 -5.96
N LYS A 154 2.42 7.45 -6.49
CA LYS A 154 3.38 6.67 -5.69
C LYS A 154 4.75 6.64 -6.34
N HIS A 155 5.76 7.12 -5.65
CA HIS A 155 7.16 6.97 -6.07
C HIS A 155 7.57 5.50 -6.10
N ILE A 156 8.34 5.17 -7.12
CA ILE A 156 8.93 3.85 -7.38
C ILE A 156 10.45 4.01 -7.58
N GLY A 157 11.18 2.90 -7.64
CA GLY A 157 12.64 2.91 -7.65
C GLY A 157 13.29 3.31 -8.97
N LEU A 158 12.53 3.76 -9.96
CA LEU A 158 13.07 4.09 -11.27
C LEU A 158 13.61 5.52 -11.27
N TYR A 159 14.89 5.70 -11.62
CA TYR A 159 15.52 7.01 -11.64
C TYR A 159 16.51 7.17 -12.81
N SER A 160 16.75 8.42 -13.21
CA SER A 160 17.75 8.82 -14.19
C SER A 160 18.64 9.90 -13.59
N THR A 161 19.95 9.78 -13.80
CA THR A 161 20.94 10.81 -13.45
C THR A 161 21.28 11.73 -14.62
N SER A 162 20.85 11.37 -15.84
CA SER A 162 21.32 12.02 -17.07
C SER A 162 20.55 13.31 -17.39
N SER A 163 21.28 14.34 -17.81
CA SER A 163 20.71 15.58 -18.33
C SER A 163 20.12 15.43 -19.74
N ASP A 164 20.64 14.50 -20.55
CA ASP A 164 20.41 14.49 -22.00
C ASP A 164 20.00 13.13 -22.60
N ASN A 165 20.34 11.99 -21.98
CA ASN A 165 20.10 10.65 -22.58
C ASN A 165 18.92 9.86 -21.95
N LYS A 166 18.20 10.42 -20.96
CA LYS A 166 17.04 9.80 -20.28
C LYS A 166 17.16 8.28 -20.07
N VAL A 167 18.35 7.82 -19.69
CA VAL A 167 18.59 6.42 -19.34
C VAL A 167 18.20 6.23 -17.89
N PHE A 168 17.32 5.26 -17.64
CA PHE A 168 16.79 4.96 -16.31
C PHE A 168 17.39 3.67 -15.75
N TYR A 169 17.42 3.60 -14.43
CA TYR A 169 17.92 2.48 -13.64
C TYR A 169 16.98 2.24 -12.45
N TRP A 170 16.86 0.99 -12.02
CA TRP A 170 16.22 0.67 -10.75
C TRP A 170 17.20 0.85 -9.59
N ARG A 171 16.71 1.36 -8.45
CA ARG A 171 17.50 1.57 -7.21
C ARG A 171 18.08 0.27 -6.64
N ASP A 172 17.36 -0.84 -6.80
CA ASP A 172 17.80 -2.16 -6.35
C ASP A 172 18.85 -2.82 -7.28
N GLY A 173 19.24 -2.15 -8.38
CA GLY A 173 20.23 -2.62 -9.33
C GLY A 173 19.74 -3.68 -10.31
N THR A 174 18.45 -4.04 -10.28
CA THR A 174 17.85 -4.96 -11.26
C THR A 174 17.80 -4.32 -12.66
N PRO A 175 17.78 -5.12 -13.74
CA PRO A 175 17.71 -4.59 -15.10
C PRO A 175 16.35 -3.91 -15.36
N VAL A 176 16.36 -2.85 -16.18
CA VAL A 176 15.12 -2.25 -16.70
C VAL A 176 14.63 -3.08 -17.89
N ASP A 177 13.77 -4.05 -17.63
CA ASP A 177 13.20 -5.01 -18.58
C ASP A 177 11.70 -4.82 -18.83
N TYR A 178 11.04 -3.97 -18.04
CA TYR A 178 9.64 -3.58 -18.18
C TYR A 178 9.48 -2.06 -18.06
N ILE A 179 8.62 -1.49 -18.88
CA ILE A 179 8.28 -0.05 -18.85
C ILE A 179 6.79 0.17 -19.04
N ASN A 180 6.22 1.11 -18.29
CA ASN A 180 4.83 1.54 -18.44
C ASN A 180 4.70 3.07 -18.35
N TRP A 181 5.57 3.79 -19.05
CA TRP A 181 5.48 5.24 -19.16
C TRP A 181 4.15 5.67 -19.77
N LYS A 182 3.56 6.74 -19.24
CA LYS A 182 2.44 7.40 -19.91
C LYS A 182 2.91 8.04 -21.21
N LYS A 183 1.94 8.37 -22.06
CA LYS A 183 2.21 9.16 -23.28
C LYS A 183 2.97 10.44 -22.91
N ASP A 184 4.00 10.74 -23.70
CA ASP A 184 4.88 11.91 -23.58
C ASP A 184 5.81 11.91 -22.35
N GLU A 185 5.90 10.79 -21.63
CA GLU A 185 6.86 10.54 -20.55
C GLU A 185 8.02 9.64 -21.02
N PRO A 186 9.19 9.70 -20.36
CA PRO A 186 9.57 10.65 -19.30
C PRO A 186 9.75 12.08 -19.84
N TYR A 187 9.21 13.08 -19.16
CA TYR A 187 9.32 14.51 -19.48
C TYR A 187 10.34 15.26 -18.60
N GLY A 188 10.92 16.34 -19.13
CA GLY A 188 11.88 17.19 -18.40
C GLY A 188 13.36 16.84 -18.64
N LYS A 189 14.24 17.48 -17.86
CA LYS A 189 15.71 17.37 -17.93
C LYS A 189 16.32 17.28 -16.52
N GLY A 190 17.51 16.69 -16.43
CA GLY A 190 18.26 16.52 -15.18
C GLY A 190 17.85 15.25 -14.42
N PRO A 191 18.16 15.16 -13.11
CA PRO A 191 17.79 14.00 -12.32
C PRO A 191 16.26 13.83 -12.24
N LEU A 192 15.77 12.74 -12.80
CA LEU A 192 14.36 12.40 -12.86
C LEU A 192 14.10 11.12 -12.05
N CYS A 193 13.01 11.13 -11.30
CA CYS A 193 12.49 9.97 -10.57
C CYS A 193 11.09 9.67 -11.09
N ALA A 194 10.74 8.39 -11.17
CA ALA A 194 9.44 7.95 -11.64
C ALA A 194 8.46 7.75 -10.48
N TYR A 195 7.20 7.98 -10.79
CA TYR A 195 6.09 7.64 -9.92
C TYR A 195 4.91 7.13 -10.74
N ILE A 196 4.15 6.21 -10.15
CA ILE A 196 2.87 5.78 -10.69
C ILE A 196 1.88 6.93 -10.48
N TRP A 197 1.19 7.34 -11.54
CA TRP A 197 0.12 8.33 -11.44
C TRP A 197 -1.25 7.65 -11.46
N LYS A 198 -1.97 7.75 -10.34
CA LYS A 198 -3.22 7.03 -10.07
C LYS A 198 -3.01 5.51 -10.20
N LYS A 199 -3.75 4.86 -11.10
CA LYS A 199 -3.63 3.43 -11.44
C LYS A 199 -3.14 3.22 -12.89
N ASN A 200 -2.70 4.28 -13.58
CA ASN A 200 -2.52 4.26 -15.04
C ASN A 200 -1.14 4.79 -15.45
N GLY A 201 -0.13 3.93 -15.40
CA GLY A 201 1.21 4.19 -15.93
C GLY A 201 2.02 5.20 -15.11
N TRP A 202 3.25 5.41 -15.57
CA TRP A 202 4.29 6.14 -14.85
C TRP A 202 4.51 7.53 -15.44
N MET A 203 4.80 8.47 -14.58
CA MET A 203 5.24 9.83 -14.92
C MET A 203 6.60 10.10 -14.28
N SER A 204 7.32 11.08 -14.82
CA SER A 204 8.60 11.49 -14.28
C SER A 204 8.52 12.86 -13.61
N GLY A 205 9.31 13.05 -12.56
CA GLY A 205 9.42 14.31 -11.83
C GLY A 205 10.81 14.48 -11.22
N LYS A 206 11.08 15.66 -10.65
CA LYS A 206 12.36 15.90 -10.00
C LYS A 206 12.50 15.03 -8.75
N CYS A 207 13.67 14.40 -8.58
CA CYS A 207 13.94 13.53 -7.43
C CYS A 207 13.94 14.24 -6.07
N ASN A 208 14.03 15.57 -6.04
CA ASN A 208 13.96 16.38 -4.82
C ASN A 208 12.58 17.01 -4.60
N ASN A 209 11.58 16.66 -5.42
CA ASN A 209 10.21 17.10 -5.24
C ASN A 209 9.40 15.97 -4.60
N THR A 210 8.56 16.32 -3.64
CA THR A 210 7.63 15.38 -3.00
C THR A 210 6.54 14.96 -3.97
N ASN A 211 6.09 15.89 -4.84
CA ASN A 211 4.88 15.80 -5.66
C ASN A 211 3.61 15.45 -4.86
N GLU A 212 3.66 15.59 -3.53
CA GLU A 212 2.65 15.07 -2.60
C GLU A 212 2.33 13.57 -2.83
N CYS A 213 3.29 12.82 -3.38
CA CYS A 213 3.18 11.40 -3.62
C CYS A 213 3.71 10.63 -2.41
N CYS A 214 3.03 9.54 -2.09
CA CYS A 214 3.62 8.52 -1.23
C CYS A 214 4.59 7.67 -2.08
N ALA A 215 5.02 6.53 -1.57
CA ALA A 215 6.01 5.66 -2.18
C ALA A 215 5.77 4.19 -1.84
N VAL A 216 6.33 3.28 -2.63
CA VAL A 216 6.24 1.84 -2.38
C VAL A 216 7.62 1.26 -2.21
N CYS A 217 7.89 0.66 -1.07
CA CYS A 217 9.07 -0.19 -0.85
C CYS A 217 8.80 -1.62 -1.32
N GLN A 218 9.87 -2.31 -1.70
CA GLN A 218 9.87 -3.73 -2.04
C GLN A 218 10.99 -4.47 -1.31
N LYS A 219 10.72 -5.75 -1.05
CA LYS A 219 11.69 -6.77 -0.65
C LYS A 219 11.48 -8.04 -1.47
N THR A 220 12.57 -8.70 -1.77
CA THR A 220 12.66 -10.05 -2.36
C THR A 220 13.13 -11.05 -1.32
#